data_AF-A0A841ZWP4-F1
#
_entry.id   AF-A0A841ZWP4-F1
#
_cell.length_a   1.000
_cell.length_b   1.000
_cell.length_c   1.000
_cell.angle_alpha   90.00
_cell.angle_beta   90.00
_cell.angle_gamma   90.00
#
_symmetry.space_group_name_H-M   'P 1'
#
loop_
_entity.id
_entity.type
_entity.pdbx_description
1 polymer ?
#
loop_
_entity_poly.entity_id
_entity_poly.type
_entity_poly.pdbx_seq_one_letter_code
_entity_poly.pdbx_strand_id
1 'polypeptide(L)' 'MLSRFPELDTPQFHLSEQILSKKAELGIEQELMAKIAKVSLDDYVSFEMASTDFTESQYEEVLERLAEYTLKGEGEA' A
#
# COMPACT_ATOMS: atom_id res chain seq x y z
N MET A 1 -26.15 9.86 -10.08
CA MET A 1 -25.67 9.58 -8.70
C MET A 1 -25.24 8.12 -8.64
N LEU A 2 -23.95 7.86 -8.77
CA LEU A 2 -23.37 6.51 -8.64
C LEU A 2 -23.09 6.23 -7.15
N SER A 3 -24.15 5.99 -6.37
CA SER A 3 -24.00 5.36 -5.05
C SER A 3 -24.38 3.90 -5.21
N ARG A 4 -23.42 3.03 -5.51
CA ARG A 4 -23.69 1.59 -5.66
C ARG A 4 -22.76 0.63 -4.92
N PHE A 5 -21.79 1.10 -4.14
CA PHE A 5 -20.94 0.23 -3.32
C PHE A 5 -20.50 0.94 -2.03
N PRO A 6 -21.34 0.99 -0.98
CA PRO A 6 -20.95 1.57 0.32
C PRO A 6 -19.84 0.78 1.04
N GLU A 7 -19.51 -0.42 0.56
CA GLU A 7 -18.49 -1.31 1.16
C GLU A 7 -17.04 -0.93 0.82
N LEU A 8 -16.82 0.04 -0.07
CA LEU A 8 -15.48 0.46 -0.51
C LEU A 8 -14.96 1.72 0.23
N ASP A 9 -15.75 2.35 1.10
CA ASP A 9 -15.35 3.59 1.79
C ASP A 9 -14.78 3.30 3.20
N THR A 10 -13.80 2.40 3.28
CA THR A 10 -13.13 2.04 4.55
C THR A 10 -11.75 2.72 4.64
N PRO A 11 -11.23 2.98 5.84
CA PRO A 11 -9.86 3.49 6.00
C PRO A 11 -8.81 2.63 5.29
N GLN A 12 -8.94 1.31 5.37
CA GLN A 12 -8.05 0.36 4.69
C GLN A 12 -8.09 0.52 3.17
N PHE A 13 -9.27 0.74 2.59
CA PHE A 13 -9.40 0.97 1.16
C PHE A 13 -8.65 2.25 0.75
N HIS A 14 -8.90 3.37 1.43
CA HIS A 14 -8.22 4.64 1.15
C HIS A 14 -6.70 4.55 1.31
N LEU A 15 -6.23 3.83 2.32
CA LEU A 15 -4.79 3.64 2.53
C LEU A 15 -4.20 2.71 1.47
N SER A 16 -4.93 1.67 1.05
CA SER A 16 -4.51 0.79 -0.05
C SER A 16 -4.37 1.56 -1.37
N GLU A 17 -5.31 2.46 -1.68
CA GLU A 17 -5.23 3.32 -2.87
C GLU A 17 -4.03 4.25 -2.82
N GLN A 18 -3.73 4.84 -1.66
CA GLN A 18 -2.54 5.68 -1.48
C GLN A 18 -1.24 4.89 -1.70
N ILE A 19 -1.17 3.66 -1.21
CA ILE A 19 0.00 2.78 -1.40
C ILE A 19 0.15 2.40 -2.87
N LEU A 20 -0.96 2.08 -3.56
CA LEU A 20 -0.95 1.78 -4.99
C LEU A 20 -0.54 2.99 -5.83
N SER A 21 -1.00 4.20 -5.49
CA SER A 21 -0.56 5.44 -6.15
C SER A 21 0.95 5.63 -5.99
N LYS A 22 1.46 5.53 -4.76
CA LYS A 22 2.90 5.65 -4.50
C LYS A 22 3.74 4.60 -5.21
N LYS A 23 3.27 3.34 -5.22
CA LYS A 23 3.91 2.26 -5.97
C LYS A 23 4.02 2.61 -7.46
N ALA A 24 2.95 3.14 -8.05
CA ALA A 24 2.95 3.57 -9.45
C ALA A 24 3.86 4.77 -9.71
N GLU A 25 3.84 5.77 -8.81
CA GLU A 25 4.73 6.95 -8.86
C GLU A 25 6.22 6.56 -8.81
N LEU A 26 6.57 5.60 -7.96
CA LEU A 26 7.94 5.13 -7.78
C LEU A 26 8.34 4.07 -8.82
N GLY A 27 7.41 3.57 -9.64
CA GLY A 27 7.67 2.51 -10.62
C GLY A 27 8.12 1.19 -9.98
N ILE A 28 7.57 0.85 -8.81
CA ILE A 28 7.98 -0.32 -8.02
C ILE A 28 7.09 -1.54 -8.33
N GLU A 29 7.73 -2.69 -8.55
CA GLU A 29 7.07 -3.98 -8.76
C GLU A 29 6.50 -4.58 -7.46
N GLN A 30 5.49 -5.45 -7.58
CA GLN A 30 4.82 -6.08 -6.43
C GLN A 30 5.79 -6.83 -5.50
N GLU A 31 6.80 -7.50 -6.04
CA GLU A 31 7.79 -8.23 -5.23
C GLU A 31 8.60 -7.32 -4.30
N LEU A 32 8.97 -6.13 -4.79
CA LEU A 32 9.70 -5.14 -3.99
C LEU A 32 8.76 -4.50 -2.97
N MET A 33 7.50 -4.24 -3.34
CA MET A 33 6.49 -3.79 -2.41
C MET A 33 6.26 -4.77 -1.26
N ALA A 34 6.15 -6.07 -1.53
CA ALA A 34 6.01 -7.09 -0.49
C ALA A 34 7.19 -7.06 0.50
N LYS A 35 8.42 -6.85 -0.01
CA LYS A 35 9.62 -6.68 0.83
C LYS A 35 9.56 -5.41 1.69
N ILE A 36 9.13 -4.27 1.11
CA ILE A 36 8.95 -3.01 1.85
C ILE A 36 7.89 -3.19 2.93
N ALA A 37 6.78 -3.83 2.59
CA ALA A 37 5.67 -4.12 3.50
C ALA A 37 5.99 -5.21 4.54
N LYS A 38 7.10 -5.94 4.38
CA LYS A 38 7.52 -7.06 5.25
C LYS A 38 6.49 -8.17 5.35
N VAL A 39 5.82 -8.48 4.23
CA VAL A 39 4.84 -9.55 4.11
C VAL A 39 5.20 -10.47 2.94
N SER A 40 4.51 -11.61 2.80
CA SER A 40 4.68 -12.45 1.62
C SER A 40 4.09 -11.76 0.37
N LEU A 41 4.44 -12.24 -0.83
CA LEU A 41 3.86 -11.71 -2.07
C LEU A 41 2.34 -11.93 -2.11
N ASP A 42 1.87 -13.10 -1.68
CA ASP A 42 0.45 -13.43 -1.66
C ASP A 42 -0.33 -12.56 -0.66
N ASP A 43 0.27 -12.29 0.51
CA ASP A 43 -0.29 -11.36 1.49
C ASP A 43 -0.33 -9.94 0.93
N TYR A 44 0.70 -9.52 0.19
CA TYR A 44 0.73 -8.21 -0.43
C TYR A 44 -0.36 -8.06 -1.51
N VAL A 45 -0.63 -9.10 -2.31
CA VAL A 45 -1.76 -9.08 -3.26
C VAL A 45 -3.09 -8.90 -2.52
N SER A 46 -3.27 -9.59 -1.40
CA SER A 46 -4.46 -9.41 -0.54
C SER A 46 -4.55 -8.01 0.06
N PHE A 47 -3.39 -7.41 0.35
CA PHE A 47 -3.25 -6.05 0.84
C PHE A 47 -3.70 -5.00 -0.19
N GLU A 48 -3.30 -5.17 -1.47
CA GLU A 48 -3.73 -4.31 -2.60
C GLU A 48 -5.25 -4.34 -2.78
N MET A 49 -5.92 -5.41 -2.37
CA MET A 49 -7.38 -5.56 -2.43
C MET A 49 -8.10 -5.02 -1.19
N ALA A 50 -7.41 -4.35 -0.28
CA ALA A 50 -7.95 -3.86 0.99
C ALA A 50 -8.60 -4.96 1.86
N SER A 51 -8.00 -6.16 1.91
CA SER A 51 -8.53 -7.28 2.69
C SER A 51 -8.72 -6.93 4.17
N THR A 52 -9.80 -7.43 4.76
CA THR A 52 -10.10 -7.29 6.20
C THR A 52 -9.14 -8.07 7.11
N ASP A 53 -8.27 -8.90 6.53
CA ASP A 53 -7.22 -9.63 7.27
C ASP A 53 -6.12 -8.68 7.80
N PHE A 54 -6.06 -7.46 7.28
CA PHE A 54 -5.11 -6.44 7.68
C PHE A 54 -5.81 -5.29 8.41
N THR A 55 -5.17 -4.83 9.47
CA THR A 55 -5.61 -3.68 10.26
C THR A 55 -5.17 -2.38 9.60
N GLU A 56 -5.88 -1.29 9.88
CA GLU A 56 -5.54 0.07 9.42
C GLU A 56 -4.08 0.42 9.74
N SER A 57 -3.61 0.12 10.95
CA SER A 57 -2.23 0.37 11.37
C SER A 57 -1.19 -0.35 10.50
N GLN A 58 -1.49 -1.53 9.97
CA GLN A 58 -0.58 -2.22 9.05
C GLN A 58 -0.46 -1.47 7.71
N TYR A 59 -1.53 -0.85 7.22
CA TYR A 59 -1.49 0.04 6.05
C TYR A 59 -0.66 1.29 6.29
N GLU A 60 -0.84 1.92 7.45
CA GLU A 60 -0.05 3.09 7.85
C GLU A 60 1.45 2.75 7.93
N GLU A 61 1.82 1.62 8.52
CA GLU A 61 3.22 1.16 8.58
C GLU A 61 3.84 0.97 7.18
N VAL A 62 3.06 0.50 6.20
CA VAL A 62 3.55 0.36 4.82
C VAL A 62 3.81 1.72 4.19
N LEU A 63 2.95 2.71 4.41
CA LEU A 63 3.16 4.09 3.94
C LEU A 63 4.39 4.73 4.57
N GLU A 64 4.62 4.52 5.87
CA GLU A 64 5.83 4.99 6.55
C GLU A 64 7.09 4.37 5.94
N ARG A 65 7.09 3.05 5.70
CA ARG A 65 8.23 2.35 5.09
C ARG A 65 8.48 2.78 3.65
N LEU A 66 7.42 3.07 2.89
CA LEU A 66 7.53 3.65 1.56
C LEU A 66 8.16 5.04 1.60
N ALA A 67 7.75 5.89 2.53
CA ALA A 67 8.35 7.22 2.70
C ALA A 67 9.84 7.13 3.06
N GLU A 68 10.23 6.21 3.94
CA GLU A 68 11.64 5.94 4.25
C GLU A 68 12.43 5.44 3.03
N TYR A 69 11.82 4.60 2.20
CA TYR A 69 12.44 4.08 0.97
C TYR A 69 12.70 5.22 -0.03
N THR A 70 11.72 6.10 -0.25
CA THR A 70 11.87 7.28 -1.11
C THR A 70 12.99 8.20 -0.62
N LEU A 71 13.01 8.54 0.67
CA LEU A 71 14.03 9.42 1.26
C LEU A 71 15.46 8.84 1.15
N LYS A 72 15.60 7.52 1.28
CA LYS A 72 16.91 6.85 1.11
C LYS A 72 17.34 6.80 -0.36
N GLY A 73 16.41 6.63 -1.29
CA GLY A 73 16.69 6.64 -2.73
C GLY A 73 17.05 8.02 -3.28
N GLU A 74 16.48 9.09 -2.73
CA GLU A 74 16.77 10.48 -3.15
C GLU A 74 18.10 11.02 -2.60
N GLY A 75 18.74 10.32 -1.65
CA GLY A 75 20.02 10.70 -1.04
C GLY A 75 21.27 10.15 -1.74
N GLU A 76 21.12 9.29 -2.76
CA GLU A 76 22.21 8.69 -3.53
C GLU A 76 22.25 9.17 -5.00
N ALA A 77 21.69 10.36 -5.29
CA ALA A 77 21.74 11.00 -6.61
C ALA A 77 22.80 12.10 -6.71
#